data_AF-A0A081HV03-F1
#
_entry.id   AF-A0A081HV03-F1
#
_cell.length_a   1.000
_cell.length_b   1.000
_cell.length_c   1.000
_cell.angle_alpha   90.00
_cell.angle_beta   90.00
_cell.angle_gamma   90.00
#
_symmetry.space_group_name_H-M   'P 1'
#
loop_
_entity.id
_entity.type
_entity.pdbx_description
1 polymer ?
#
loop_
_entity_poly.entity_id
_entity_poly.type
_entity_poly.pdbx_seq_one_letter_code
_entity_poly.pdbx_strand_id
1 'polypeptide(L)'
;MLTCEVRESALSRLGRALADPTRCRILVALLDGVCYPGLLASHLGLTRSNVSNHLSCLRGCGLVIATYEGRQVRYALADSHLARALSELVQVVLAVDTDQPCGGEQATFEGVRTMPASR
;
A
#
# COMPACT_ATOMS: atom_id res chain seq x y z
N MET A 1 -7.32 -22.06 -21.43
CA MET A 1 -6.89 -20.85 -22.14
C MET A 1 -7.44 -19.64 -21.39
N LEU A 2 -6.61 -18.96 -20.59
CA LEU A 2 -7.00 -17.72 -19.91
C LEU A 2 -6.92 -16.58 -20.94
N THR A 3 -8.06 -15.99 -21.29
CA THR A 3 -8.20 -15.00 -22.35
C THR A 3 -7.35 -13.75 -22.07
N CYS A 4 -6.82 -13.12 -23.13
CA CYS A 4 -6.02 -11.89 -23.03
C CYS A 4 -6.71 -10.80 -22.20
N GLU A 5 -8.04 -10.71 -22.25
CA GLU A 5 -8.85 -9.76 -21.49
C GLU A 5 -8.73 -9.93 -19.96
N VAL A 6 -8.62 -11.17 -19.47
CA VAL A 6 -8.43 -11.46 -18.04
C VAL A 6 -7.03 -11.03 -17.60
N ARG A 7 -6.02 -11.27 -18.45
CA ARG A 7 -4.63 -10.82 -18.18
C ARG A 7 -4.54 -9.30 -18.17
N GLU A 8 -5.20 -8.63 -19.11
CA GLU A 8 -5.20 -7.17 -19.23
C GLU A 8 -5.92 -6.50 -18.06
N SER A 9 -7.10 -7.00 -17.69
CA SER A 9 -7.83 -6.51 -16.50
C SER A 9 -7.06 -6.74 -15.20
N ALA A 10 -6.35 -7.87 -15.05
CA ALA A 10 -5.49 -8.12 -13.90
C ALA A 10 -4.33 -7.12 -13.83
N LEU A 11 -3.63 -6.88 -14.95
CA LEU A 11 -2.57 -5.89 -15.06
C LEU A 11 -3.07 -4.47 -14.78
N SER A 12 -4.24 -4.10 -15.30
CA SER A 12 -4.85 -2.79 -15.05
C SER A 12 -5.19 -2.58 -13.58
N ARG A 13 -5.75 -3.59 -12.90
CA ARG A 13 -6.02 -3.53 -11.45
C ARG A 13 -4.75 -3.42 -10.63
N LEU A 14 -3.71 -4.15 -11.02
CA LEU A 14 -2.41 -4.14 -10.35
C LEU A 14 -1.70 -2.79 -10.55
N GLY A 15 -1.64 -2.29 -11.79
CA GLY A 15 -1.10 -0.97 -12.11
C GLY A 15 -1.87 0.15 -11.41
N ARG A 16 -3.19 0.07 -11.35
CA ARG A 16 -4.01 1.05 -10.62
C ARG A 16 -3.74 1.04 -9.13
N ALA A 17 -3.34 -0.07 -8.54
CA ALA A 17 -2.93 -0.14 -7.13
C ALA A 17 -1.52 0.43 -6.90
N LEU A 18 -0.59 0.12 -7.81
CA LEU A 18 0.79 0.62 -7.77
C LEU A 18 0.94 2.10 -8.13
N ALA A 19 -0.06 2.70 -8.78
CA ALA A 19 -0.03 4.11 -9.19
C ALA A 19 -0.06 5.11 -8.01
N ASP A 20 -0.23 4.66 -6.77
CA ASP A 20 -0.23 5.55 -5.60
C ASP A 20 0.91 5.18 -4.64
N PRO A 21 1.70 6.19 -4.21
CA PRO A 21 2.88 5.96 -3.39
C PRO A 21 2.54 5.38 -2.01
N THR A 22 1.39 5.75 -1.44
CA THR A 22 0.97 5.28 -0.12
C THR A 22 0.61 3.79 -0.15
N ARG A 23 -0.12 3.35 -1.18
CA ARG A 23 -0.44 1.93 -1.40
C ARG A 23 0.82 1.09 -1.65
N CYS A 24 1.79 1.60 -2.40
CA CYS A 24 3.08 0.94 -2.57
C CYS A 24 3.81 0.76 -1.23
N ARG A 25 3.86 1.80 -0.39
CA ARG A 25 4.47 1.68 0.94
C ARG A 25 3.76 0.65 1.83
N ILE A 26 2.42 0.55 1.75
CA ILE A 26 1.65 -0.48 2.47
C ILE A 26 2.01 -1.89 1.97
N LEU A 27 2.12 -2.08 0.65
CA LEU A 27 2.50 -3.37 0.06
C LEU A 27 3.92 -3.79 0.44
N VAL A 28 4.87 -2.86 0.46
CA VAL A 28 6.25 -3.12 0.91
C VAL A 28 6.27 -3.46 2.40
N ALA A 29 5.55 -2.71 3.25
CA ALA A 29 5.44 -3.06 4.66
C ALA A 29 4.82 -4.44 4.89
N LEU A 30 3.84 -4.84 4.06
CA LEU A 30 3.27 -6.19 4.08
C LEU A 30 4.28 -7.26 3.63
N LEU A 31 5.17 -6.95 2.69
CA LEU A 31 6.29 -7.82 2.29
C LEU A 31 7.30 -7.99 3.43
N ASP A 32 7.57 -6.94 4.19
CA ASP A 32 8.43 -6.96 5.38
C ASP A 32 7.81 -7.69 6.58
N GLY A 33 6.56 -8.14 6.47
CA GLY A 33 5.85 -8.90 7.50
C GLY A 33 4.97 -8.06 8.42
N VAL A 34 4.75 -6.77 8.11
CA VAL A 34 3.87 -5.88 8.88
C VAL A 34 2.41 -6.16 8.51
N CYS A 35 1.81 -7.12 9.20
CA CYS A 35 0.47 -7.60 8.88
C CYS A 35 -0.66 -6.93 9.69
N TYR A 36 -0.34 -6.07 10.66
CA TYR A 36 -1.36 -5.45 11.52
C TYR A 36 -1.62 -4.00 11.13
N PRO A 37 -2.90 -3.55 11.05
CA PRO A 37 -3.24 -2.19 10.65
C PRO A 37 -2.70 -1.13 11.63
N GLY A 38 -2.55 -1.50 12.91
CA GLY A 38 -1.92 -0.65 13.91
C GLY A 38 -0.44 -0.44 13.65
N LEU A 39 0.29 -1.51 13.28
CA LEU A 39 1.70 -1.41 12.93
C LEU A 39 1.90 -0.68 11.60
N LEU A 40 1.03 -0.90 10.61
CA LEU A 40 1.07 -0.16 9.34
C LEU A 40 0.92 1.35 9.57
N ALA A 41 -0.04 1.76 10.39
CA ALA A 41 -0.23 3.17 10.76
C ALA A 41 1.03 3.76 11.42
N SER A 42 1.64 3.03 12.35
CA SER A 42 2.88 3.45 13.02
C SER A 42 4.09 3.48 12.08
N HIS A 43 4.25 2.48 11.20
CA HIS A 43 5.36 2.39 10.26
C HIS A 43 5.31 3.49 9.19
N LEU A 44 4.10 3.83 8.74
CA LEU A 44 3.89 4.80 7.67
C LEU A 44 3.71 6.23 8.19
N GLY A 45 3.58 6.42 9.51
CA GLY A 45 3.22 7.71 10.10
C GLY A 45 1.83 8.20 9.69
N LEU A 46 0.92 7.28 9.35
CA LEU A 46 -0.41 7.60 8.84
C LEU A 46 -1.50 7.35 9.87
N THR A 47 -2.62 8.05 9.73
CA THR A 47 -3.80 7.80 10.58
C THR A 47 -4.46 6.46 10.21
N ARG A 48 -5.07 5.79 11.20
CA ARG A 48 -5.79 4.51 10.99
C ARG A 48 -6.88 4.62 9.93
N SER A 49 -7.57 5.75 9.84
CA SER A 49 -8.60 6.00 8.83
C SER A 49 -8.00 6.02 7.41
N ASN A 50 -6.85 6.66 7.24
CA ASN A 50 -6.17 6.76 5.95
C ASN A 50 -5.67 5.38 5.49
N VAL A 51 -5.03 4.63 6.40
CA VAL A 51 -4.62 3.24 6.17
C VAL A 51 -5.82 2.35 5.82
N SER A 52 -6.95 2.47 6.53
CA SER A 52 -8.15 1.65 6.27
C SER A 52 -8.77 1.93 4.91
N ASN A 53 -8.74 3.18 4.45
CA ASN A 53 -9.22 3.57 3.13
C ASN A 53 -8.35 2.94 2.03
N HIS A 54 -7.02 3.06 2.14
CA HIS A 54 -6.09 2.44 1.21
C HIS A 54 -6.17 0.91 1.22
N LEU A 55 -6.31 0.29 2.40
CA LEU A 55 -6.50 -1.16 2.53
C LEU A 55 -7.81 -1.62 1.90
N SER A 56 -8.89 -0.84 1.98
CA SER A 56 -10.15 -1.15 1.31
C SER A 56 -9.99 -1.13 -0.21
N CYS A 57 -9.27 -0.16 -0.75
CA CYS A 57 -8.94 -0.08 -2.17
C CYS A 57 -8.08 -1.28 -2.62
N LEU A 58 -7.01 -1.60 -1.88
CA LEU A 58 -6.15 -2.75 -2.14
C LEU A 58 -6.92 -4.07 -2.11
N ARG A 59 -7.89 -4.20 -1.20
CA ARG A 59 -8.76 -5.36 -1.08
C ARG A 59 -9.73 -5.47 -2.26
N GLY A 60 -10.30 -4.35 -2.72
CA GLY A 60 -11.14 -4.29 -3.92
C GLY A 60 -10.38 -4.60 -5.22
N CYS A 61 -9.08 -4.30 -5.25
CA CYS A 61 -8.17 -4.72 -6.31
C CYS A 61 -7.79 -6.22 -6.24
N GLY A 62 -8.05 -6.89 -5.11
CA GLY A 62 -7.71 -8.29 -4.89
C GLY A 62 -6.23 -8.54 -4.58
N LEU A 63 -5.51 -7.52 -4.11
CA LEU A 63 -4.06 -7.61 -3.84
C LEU A 63 -3.75 -7.98 -2.39
N VAL A 64 -4.68 -7.69 -1.49
CA VAL A 64 -4.57 -8.01 -0.06
C VAL A 64 -5.82 -8.74 0.41
N ILE A 65 -5.62 -9.66 1.34
CA ILE A 65 -6.68 -10.38 2.04
C ILE A 65 -6.62 -9.96 3.51
N ALA A 66 -7.80 -9.73 4.08
CA ALA A 66 -7.95 -9.48 5.51
C ALA A 66 -8.48 -10.75 6.17
N THR A 67 -7.68 -11.35 7.04
CA THR A 67 -8.03 -12.54 7.80
C THR A 67 -8.19 -12.16 9.27
N TYR A 68 -9.29 -12.58 9.89
CA TYR A 68 -9.47 -12.41 11.33
C TYR A 68 -8.63 -13.44 12.08
N GLU A 69 -7.67 -12.97 12.86
CA GLU A 69 -6.83 -13.78 13.73
C GLU A 69 -7.24 -13.48 15.18
N GLY A 70 -8.20 -14.27 15.69
CA GLY A 70 -8.78 -14.08 17.01
C GLY A 70 -9.48 -12.73 17.17
N ARG A 71 -8.84 -11.79 17.88
CA ARG A 71 -9.40 -10.47 18.21
C ARG A 71 -8.83 -9.33 17.34
N GLN A 72 -7.94 -9.65 16.40
CA GLN A 72 -7.30 -8.68 15.53
C GLN A 72 -7.49 -9.05 14.06
N VAL A 73 -7.51 -8.03 13.20
CA VAL A 73 -7.53 -8.20 11.74
C VAL A 73 -6.09 -8.20 11.26
N ARG A 74 -5.69 -9.30 10.64
CA ARG A 74 -4.41 -9.46 9.98
C ARG A 74 -4.60 -9.24 8.47
N TYR A 75 -3.77 -8.40 7.89
CA TYR A 75 -3.67 -8.19 6.45
C TYR A 75 -2.51 -9.01 5.90
N ALA A 76 -2.76 -9.74 4.82
CA ALA A 76 -1.77 -10.50 4.09
C ALA A 76 -1.89 -10.20 2.60
N LEU A 77 -0.82 -10.42 1.84
CA LEU A 77 -0.89 -10.40 0.38
C LEU A 77 -1.80 -11.53 -0.10
N ALA A 78 -2.54 -11.27 -1.18
CA ALA A 78 -3.54 -12.21 -1.66
C ALA A 78 -2.96 -13.55 -2.10
N ASP A 79 -1.73 -13.52 -2.63
CA ASP A 79 -1.01 -14.73 -3.04
C ASP A 79 0.49 -14.56 -2.83
N SER A 80 1.17 -15.66 -2.52
CA SER A 80 2.62 -15.77 -2.49
C SER A 80 3.28 -15.51 -3.85
N HIS A 81 2.61 -15.86 -4.96
CA HIS A 81 3.04 -15.50 -6.31
C HIS A 81 2.98 -13.99 -6.54
N LEU A 82 1.97 -13.31 -6.01
CA LEU A 82 1.86 -11.85 -6.08
C LEU A 82 2.98 -11.19 -5.28
N ALA A 83 3.27 -11.72 -4.09
CA ALA A 83 4.38 -11.24 -3.27
C ALA A 83 5.74 -11.38 -3.98
N ARG A 84 6.00 -12.54 -4.58
CA ARG A 84 7.23 -12.75 -5.38
C ARG A 84 7.26 -11.84 -6.59
N ALA A 85 6.18 -11.78 -7.38
CA ALA A 85 6.13 -10.94 -8.57
C ALA A 85 6.34 -9.46 -8.23
N LEU A 86 5.74 -8.94 -7.15
CA LEU A 86 5.97 -7.58 -6.68
C LEU A 86 7.42 -7.38 -6.24
N SER A 87 8.00 -8.31 -5.51
CA SER A 87 9.40 -8.22 -5.06
C SER A 87 10.37 -8.21 -6.24
N GLU A 88 10.15 -9.09 -7.23
CA GLU A 88 10.91 -9.12 -8.49
C GLU A 88 10.71 -7.83 -9.29
N LEU A 89 9.47 -7.32 -9.41
CA LEU A 89 9.18 -6.10 -10.16
C LEU A 89 9.81 -4.88 -9.49
N VAL A 90 9.81 -4.81 -8.16
CA VAL A 90 10.55 -3.80 -7.41
C VAL A 90 12.06 -3.93 -7.64
N GLN A 91 12.62 -5.14 -7.64
CA GLN A 91 14.03 -5.34 -7.97
C GLN A 91 14.37 -4.93 -9.40
N VAL A 92 13.51 -5.25 -10.37
CA VAL A 92 13.68 -4.86 -11.78
C VAL A 92 13.57 -3.34 -11.93
N VAL A 93 12.62 -2.68 -11.26
CA VAL A 93 12.48 -1.21 -11.30
C VAL A 93 13.59 -0.51 -10.53
N LEU A 94 14.16 -1.12 -9.49
CA LEU A 94 15.36 -0.60 -8.82
C LEU A 94 16.63 -0.84 -9.65
N ALA A 95 16.68 -1.92 -10.44
CA ALA A 95 17.78 -2.20 -11.37
C ALA A 95 17.69 -1.36 -12.66
N VAL A 96 16.48 -0.96 -13.04
CA VAL A 96 16.19 0.01 -14.09
C VAL A 96 16.07 1.36 -13.38
N ASP A 97 17.20 1.96 -13.00
CA ASP A 97 17.26 3.35 -12.53
C ASP A 97 16.51 4.26 -13.52
N THR A 98 15.25 4.53 -13.28
CA THR A 98 14.66 5.80 -13.68
C THR A 98 14.99 6.78 -12.58
N ASP A 99 16.14 7.42 -12.75
CA ASP A 99 16.58 8.66 -12.10
C ASP A 99 15.65 9.85 -12.41
N GLN A 100 14.33 9.61 -12.45
CA GLN A 100 13.33 10.63 -12.64
C GLN A 100 12.37 10.56 -11.45
N PRO A 101 12.46 11.50 -10.50
CA PRO A 101 11.39 11.69 -9.54
C PRO A 101 10.15 12.14 -10.32
N CYS A 102 9.20 11.23 -10.53
CA CYS A 102 7.84 11.61 -10.87
C CYS A 102 7.28 12.38 -9.69
N GLY A 103 7.46 13.70 -9.73
CA GLY A 103 6.98 14.66 -8.76
C GLY A 103 5.49 14.51 -8.54
N GLY A 104 5.11 14.49 -7.26
CA GLY A 104 3.74 14.37 -6.80
C GLY A 104 3.63 14.71 -5.33
N GLU A 105 3.93 15.97 -5.03
CA GLU A 105 3.52 16.78 -3.88
C GLU A 105 3.99 16.36 -2.47
N GLN A 106 4.59 17.34 -1.82
CA GLN A 106 5.17 17.23 -0.51
C GLN A 106 4.09 17.09 0.55
N ALA A 107 4.39 16.24 1.52
CA ALA A 107 3.74 16.26 2.82
C ALA A 107 3.90 17.65 3.47
N THR A 108 2.86 18.48 3.37
CA THR A 108 2.61 19.54 4.35
C THR A 108 1.71 18.95 5.43
N PHE A 109 2.34 18.24 6.37
CA PHE A 109 1.73 17.97 7.67
C PHE A 109 2.30 18.97 8.67
N GLU A 110 1.96 20.25 8.52
CA GLU A 110 2.22 21.26 9.55
C GLU A 110 0.91 21.53 10.29
N GLY A 111 0.69 20.71 11.31
CA GLY A 111 -0.48 20.74 12.17
C GLY A 111 -0.09 20.53 13.63
N VAL A 112 0.71 21.43 14.20
CA VAL A 112 0.70 21.70 15.65
C VAL A 112 0.99 23.18 15.87
N ARG A 113 -0.06 23.94 16.19
CA ARG A 113 -0.06 25.03 17.17
C ARG A 113 -1.51 25.36 17.52
N THR A 114 -2.09 24.53 18.35
CA THR A 114 -3.33 24.86 19.08
C THR A 114 -2.93 25.44 20.44
N MET A 115 -3.20 26.74 20.60
CA MET A 115 -3.57 27.49 21.83
C MET A 115 -2.54 27.60 22.99
N PRO A 116 -2.51 28.73 23.74
CA PRO A 116 -3.63 29.09 24.62
C PRO A 116 -4.02 30.58 24.74
N ALA A 117 -5.26 30.71 25.22
CA ALA A 117 -5.97 31.74 25.99
C ALA A 117 -5.30 33.06 26.44
N SER A 118 -6.19 33.98 26.84
CA SER A 118 -6.02 35.24 27.60
C SER A 118 -5.81 36.49 26.71
N ARG A 119 -6.51 37.62 26.89
CA ARG A 119 -7.44 38.13 27.91
C ARG A 119 -8.16 39.34 27.32
#